data_AF-A0A6J4MWP8-F1
#
_entry.id   AF-A0A6J4MWP8-F1
#
_cell.length_a   1.000
_cell.length_b   1.000
_cell.length_c   1.000
_cell.angle_alpha   90.00
_cell.angle_beta   90.00
_cell.angle_gamma   90.00
#
_symmetry.space_group_name_H-M   'P 1'
#
loop_
_entity.id
_entity.type
_entity.pdbx_description
1 polymer ?
#
loop_
_entity_poly.entity_id
_entity_poly.type
_entity_poly.pdbx_seq_one_letter_code
_entity_poly.pdbx_strand_id
1 'polypeptide(L)' 'MSRVRIHNFSISLDGFGTGEGQALDTPFGHAGHRLHEWMLATRFGRR' A
#
# COMPACT_ATOMS: atom_id res chain seq x y z
N MET A 1 -15.33 -19.93 13.33
CA MET A 1 -14.11 -19.33 12.75
C MET A 1 -14.27 -17.81 12.70
N SER A 2 -13.22 -17.05 13.02
CA SER A 2 -13.23 -15.59 12.91
C SER A 2 -13.06 -15.16 11.44
N ARG A 3 -13.62 -14.00 11.07
CA ARG A 3 -13.45 -13.40 9.73
C ARG A 3 -12.15 -12.62 9.67
N VAL A 4 -11.34 -12.86 8.63
CA VAL A 4 -10.16 -12.03 8.33
C VAL A 4 -10.61 -10.65 7.84
N ARG A 5 -9.93 -9.60 8.29
CA ARG A 5 -10.20 -8.20 7.96
C ARG A 5 -8.89 -7.49 7.65
N ILE A 6 -8.85 -6.80 6.52
CA ILE A 6 -7.70 -6.00 6.07
C ILE A 6 -8.07 -4.51 6.14
N HIS A 7 -7.15 -3.67 6.58
CA HIS A 7 -7.30 -2.23 6.70
C HIS A 7 -6.18 -1.51 5.96
N ASN A 8 -6.49 -0.33 5.42
CA ASN A 8 -5.54 0.53 4.70
C ASN A 8 -4.82 -0.18 3.53
N PHE A 9 -5.53 -1.09 2.86
CA PHE A 9 -5.03 -1.75 1.66
C PHE A 9 -5.20 -0.86 0.45
N SER A 10 -4.18 -0.83 -0.41
CA SER A 10 -4.17 -0.02 -1.62
C SER A 10 -3.89 -0.92 -2.81
N ILE A 11 -4.59 -0.64 -3.91
CA ILE A 11 -4.42 -1.32 -5.19
C ILE A 11 -4.41 -0.26 -6.29
N SER A 12 -3.54 -0.45 -7.28
CA SER A 12 -3.52 0.37 -8.48
C SER A 12 -4.77 0.10 -9.35
N LEU A 13 -5.02 0.97 -10.31
CA LEU A 13 -6.17 0.85 -11.22
C LEU A 13 -6.13 -0.45 -12.05
N ASP A 14 -4.93 -0.92 -12.37
CA ASP A 14 -4.64 -2.16 -13.10
C ASP A 14 -4.51 -3.40 -12.19
N GLY A 15 -4.74 -3.28 -10.88
CA GLY A 15 -4.93 -4.43 -10.00
C GLY A 15 -3.69 -4.89 -9.22
N PHE A 16 -2.67 -4.05 -9.06
CA PHE A 16 -1.43 -4.39 -8.35
C PHE A 16 -1.31 -3.67 -6.99
N GLY A 17 -0.81 -4.38 -5.98
CA GLY A 17 -0.54 -3.80 -4.65
C GLY A 17 0.83 -3.14 -4.52
N THR A 18 1.71 -3.30 -5.51
CA THR A 18 3.11 -2.85 -5.53
C THR A 18 3.54 -2.57 -6.98
N GLY A 19 4.65 -1.86 -7.18
CA GLY A 19 5.27 -1.73 -8.50
C GLY A 19 6.18 -2.91 -8.85
N GLU A 20 6.57 -2.99 -10.12
CA GLU A 20 7.56 -3.94 -10.62
C GLU A 20 8.96 -3.65 -10.06
N GLY A 21 9.80 -4.68 -9.93
CA GLY A 21 11.19 -4.55 -9.47
C GLY A 21 11.33 -4.50 -7.95
N GLN A 22 10.52 -5.29 -7.23
CA GLN A 22 10.63 -5.41 -5.78
C GLN A 22 12.00 -5.98 -5.39
N ALA A 23 12.68 -5.29 -4.49
CA ALA A 23 13.91 -5.74 -3.86
C ALA A 23 13.87 -5.39 -2.36
N LEU A 24 14.86 -5.86 -1.59
CA LEU A 24 14.90 -5.61 -0.15
C LEU A 24 14.98 -4.12 0.19
N ASP A 25 15.71 -3.35 -0.61
CA ASP A 25 15.86 -1.89 -0.50
C ASP A 25 14.74 -1.12 -1.21
N THR A 26 14.06 -1.74 -2.19
CA THR A 26 12.92 -1.16 -2.91
C THR A 26 11.69 -2.07 -2.85
N PRO A 27 11.04 -2.21 -1.68
CA PRO A 27 9.98 -3.20 -1.46
C PRO A 27 8.71 -2.96 -2.27
N PHE A 28 8.49 -1.74 -2.76
CA PHE A 28 7.37 -1.38 -3.64
C PHE A 28 7.79 -1.17 -5.10
N GLY A 29 9.03 -1.54 -5.44
CA GLY A 29 9.58 -1.36 -6.78
C GLY A 29 9.50 0.09 -7.26
N HIS A 30 9.27 0.29 -8.55
CA HIS A 30 9.17 1.62 -9.15
C HIS A 30 8.00 2.48 -8.62
N ALA A 31 6.98 1.86 -8.00
CA ALA A 31 5.81 2.59 -7.53
C ALA A 31 6.08 3.35 -6.21
N GLY A 32 7.14 2.96 -5.49
CA GLY A 32 7.50 3.54 -4.20
C GLY A 32 6.31 3.57 -3.24
N HIS A 33 6.10 4.70 -2.56
CA HIS A 33 5.02 4.85 -1.58
C HIS A 33 3.74 5.49 -2.12
N ARG A 34 3.63 5.70 -3.43
CA ARG A 34 2.54 6.49 -4.05
C ARG A 34 1.14 5.93 -3.76
N LEU A 35 0.99 4.60 -3.76
CA LEU A 35 -0.29 3.94 -3.46
C LEU A 35 -0.77 4.18 -2.02
N HIS A 36 0.12 4.55 -1.09
CA HIS A 36 -0.18 4.67 0.33
C HIS A 36 -0.27 6.14 0.80
N GLU A 37 -0.01 7.12 -0.07
CA GLU A 37 -0.01 8.55 0.29
C GLU A 37 -1.35 9.01 0.89
N TRP A 38 -2.46 8.50 0.35
CA TRP A 38 -3.81 8.81 0.85
C TRP A 38 -3.98 8.48 2.33
N MET A 39 -3.28 7.45 2.84
CA MET A 39 -3.39 6.98 4.22
C MET A 39 -2.88 8.05 5.19
N LEU A 40 -1.85 8.80 4.80
CA LEU A 40 -1.27 9.90 5.58
C LEU A 40 -2.25 11.08 5.74
N ALA A 41 -3.15 11.26 4.77
CA ALA A 41 -4.21 12.27 4.83
C ALA A 41 -5.40 11.86 5.74
N THR A 42 -5.41 10.66 6.30
CA THR A 42 -6.47 10.22 7.23
C THR A 42 -6.11 10.51 8.69
N ARG A 43 -7.08 10.34 9.60
CA ARG A 43 -6.79 10.39 11.05
C ARG A 43 -5.81 9.30 11.48
N PHE A 44 -5.74 8.17 10.77
CA PHE A 44 -4.82 7.08 11.10
C PHE A 44 -3.37 7.50 10.85
N GLY A 45 -3.06 8.06 9.67
CA GLY A 45 -1.69 8.45 9.32
C GLY A 45 -1.17 9.74 9.96
N ARG A 46 -2.04 10.50 10.65
CA ARG A 46 -1.66 11.68 11.45
C ARG A 46 -1.34 11.38 12.92
N ARG A 47 -1.54 10.14 13.35
CA ARG A 47 -1.18 9.69 14.71
C ARG A 47 0.26 9.20 14.71
#